data_AF-A0A519SZQ2-F1
#
_entry.id   AF-A0A519SZQ2-F1
#
_cell.length_a   1.000
_cell.length_b   1.000
_cell.length_c   1.000
_cell.angle_alpha   90.00
_cell.angle_beta   90.00
_cell.angle_gamma   90.00
#
_symmetry.space_group_name_H-M   'P 1'
#
loop_
_entity.id
_entity.type
_entity.pdbx_description
1 polymer ?
#
loop_
_entity_poly.entity_id
_entity_poly.type
_entity_poly.pdbx_seq_one_letter_code
_entity_poly.pdbx_strand_id
1 'polypeptide(L)'
;IFQCLAGEDLNPIEKVILTASGGPFRGRSAQDLAHITKAQALKHPNWTMGAKITIDSATLMNKGLEVIEAKWLFSLANEQVDVVVHPQSIVHSLVQFEDGSLKAQLGLPDMKLPIQYALGYPARLRNDFPRFSFSQYPTLTFEAPDLATFRHLPLAYGAMQRGGSAACVLNAANEVAVAAFLQDKVSFLGMADVVAECLGRVPYLAAPTLADYAATDAEARRVAAGLIKN
;
A
#
# COMPACT_ATOMS: atom_id res chain seq x y z
N ILE A 1 12.45 3.76 -2.92
CA ILE A 1 12.86 3.02 -4.13
C ILE A 1 13.71 3.89 -5.05
N PHE A 2 13.15 4.94 -5.65
CA PHE A 2 13.86 5.77 -6.65
C PHE A 2 15.24 6.30 -6.19
N GLN A 3 15.37 6.72 -4.91
CA GLN A 3 16.67 7.11 -4.34
C GLN A 3 17.69 5.98 -4.24
N CYS A 4 17.26 4.72 -4.06
CA CYS A 4 18.13 3.56 -4.02
C CYS A 4 18.68 3.21 -5.41
N LEU A 5 17.96 3.58 -6.48
CA LEU A 5 18.38 3.34 -7.87
C LEU A 5 19.42 4.36 -8.36
N ALA A 6 19.61 5.48 -7.66
CA ALA A 6 20.57 6.49 -8.05
C ALA A 6 22.00 5.91 -8.07
N GLY A 7 22.63 5.94 -9.25
CA GLY A 7 23.98 5.43 -9.48
C GLY A 7 24.07 3.91 -9.70
N GLU A 8 22.94 3.22 -9.90
CA GLU A 8 22.87 1.75 -10.09
C GLU A 8 22.43 1.38 -11.52
N ASP A 9 22.67 2.24 -12.51
CA ASP A 9 22.21 2.04 -13.90
C ASP A 9 22.80 0.79 -14.58
N LEU A 10 23.91 0.27 -14.05
CA LEU A 10 24.59 -0.94 -14.54
C LEU A 10 24.26 -2.20 -13.72
N ASN A 11 23.41 -2.08 -12.71
CA ASN A 11 23.08 -3.17 -11.79
C ASN A 11 21.57 -3.44 -11.86
N PRO A 12 21.13 -4.52 -12.55
CA PRO A 12 19.72 -4.81 -12.68
C PRO A 12 19.04 -5.03 -11.33
N ILE A 13 17.78 -4.59 -11.24
CA ILE A 13 16.95 -4.82 -10.07
C ILE A 13 16.62 -6.32 -10.01
N GLU A 14 17.01 -7.01 -8.94
CA GLU A 14 16.52 -8.35 -8.65
C GLU A 14 15.13 -8.25 -8.00
N LYS A 15 14.98 -7.40 -6.98
CA LYS A 15 13.75 -7.26 -6.20
C LYS A 15 13.61 -5.89 -5.56
N VAL A 16 12.40 -5.36 -5.54
CA VAL A 16 12.00 -4.21 -4.72
C VAL A 16 11.27 -4.71 -3.47
N ILE A 17 11.70 -4.23 -2.30
CA ILE A 17 11.11 -4.59 -1.01
C ILE A 17 10.46 -3.34 -0.42
N LEU A 18 9.14 -3.32 -0.39
CA LEU A 18 8.32 -2.28 0.19
C LEU A 18 8.12 -2.52 1.68
N THR A 19 8.42 -1.52 2.51
CA THR A 19 8.20 -1.64 3.97
C THR A 19 6.81 -1.11 4.36
N ALA A 20 6.07 -1.85 5.17
CA ALA A 20 4.78 -1.45 5.73
C ALA A 20 4.91 -1.19 7.23
N SER A 21 4.21 -0.21 7.80
CA SER A 21 4.16 -0.04 9.27
C SER A 21 3.45 -1.21 9.98
N GLY A 22 2.60 -1.94 9.25
CA GLY A 22 1.68 -2.94 9.78
C GLY A 22 0.36 -2.36 10.32
N GLY A 23 0.22 -1.03 10.34
CA GLY A 23 -0.98 -0.35 10.83
C GLY A 23 -1.22 -0.50 12.35
N PRO A 24 -2.30 0.10 12.88
CA PRO A 24 -2.63 0.04 14.32
C PRO A 24 -3.04 -1.35 14.83
N PHE A 25 -3.26 -2.31 13.93
CA PHE A 25 -3.76 -3.64 14.26
C PHE A 25 -2.77 -4.77 14.03
N ARG A 26 -1.50 -4.43 13.78
CA ARG A 26 -0.40 -5.39 13.70
C ARG A 26 -0.41 -6.34 14.92
N GLY A 27 -0.37 -7.64 14.66
CA GLY A 27 -0.37 -8.69 15.68
C GLY A 27 -1.74 -9.01 16.30
N ARG A 28 -2.84 -8.37 15.87
CA ARG A 28 -4.19 -8.71 16.31
C ARG A 28 -4.75 -9.89 15.53
N SER A 29 -5.55 -10.72 16.19
CA SER A 29 -6.23 -11.85 15.55
C SER A 29 -7.45 -11.37 14.75
N ALA A 30 -7.95 -12.23 13.84
CA ALA A 30 -9.21 -11.97 13.15
C ALA A 30 -10.40 -11.78 14.11
N GLN A 31 -10.40 -12.46 15.27
CA GLN A 31 -11.43 -12.28 16.29
C GLN A 31 -11.38 -10.89 16.91
N ASP A 32 -10.18 -10.37 17.20
CA ASP A 32 -10.00 -9.00 17.72
C ASP A 32 -10.43 -7.94 16.71
N LEU A 33 -10.27 -8.24 15.41
CA LEU A 33 -10.58 -7.34 14.32
C LEU A 33 -12.09 -7.24 14.00
N ALA A 34 -12.88 -8.23 14.42
CA ALA A 34 -14.31 -8.29 14.13
C ALA A 34 -15.11 -7.11 14.70
N HIS A 35 -14.62 -6.48 15.76
CA HIS A 35 -15.29 -5.41 16.50
C HIS A 35 -14.57 -4.05 16.40
N ILE A 36 -13.67 -3.90 15.43
CA ILE A 36 -12.94 -2.65 15.24
C ILE A 36 -13.87 -1.54 14.79
N THR A 37 -13.80 -0.42 15.50
CA THR A 37 -14.52 0.81 15.19
C THR A 37 -13.68 1.72 14.30
N LYS A 38 -14.33 2.61 13.55
CA LYS A 38 -13.65 3.67 12.80
C LYS A 38 -12.76 4.55 13.68
N ALA A 39 -13.17 4.84 14.92
CA ALA A 39 -12.41 5.65 15.85
C ALA A 39 -11.08 4.98 16.28
N GLN A 40 -11.04 3.65 16.32
CA GLN A 40 -9.80 2.89 16.53
C GLN A 40 -8.94 2.87 15.27
N ALA A 41 -9.55 2.62 14.10
CA ALA A 41 -8.83 2.52 12.83
C ALA A 41 -8.19 3.84 12.39
N LEU A 42 -8.77 4.98 12.77
CA LEU A 42 -8.24 6.31 12.48
C LEU A 42 -7.00 6.72 13.32
N LYS A 43 -6.53 5.87 14.24
CA LYS A 43 -5.36 6.15 15.08
C LYS A 43 -4.09 5.50 14.51
N HIS A 44 -3.51 6.10 13.45
CA HIS A 44 -2.26 5.59 12.87
C HIS A 44 -1.05 5.82 13.81
N PRO A 45 -0.14 4.84 14.00
CA PRO A 45 0.95 4.96 14.98
C PRO A 45 2.05 5.96 14.60
N ASN A 46 2.36 6.11 13.31
CA ASN A 46 3.59 6.80 12.86
C ASN A 46 3.35 8.03 11.96
N TRP A 47 2.14 8.24 11.46
CA TRP A 47 1.87 9.20 10.38
C TRP A 47 0.57 9.95 10.66
N THR A 48 0.54 11.24 10.35
CA THR A 48 -0.70 12.04 10.36
C THR A 48 -1.19 12.18 8.93
N MET A 49 -2.34 11.57 8.61
CA MET A 49 -2.82 11.46 7.23
C MET A 49 -4.35 11.61 7.17
N GLY A 50 -4.91 11.74 5.96
CA GLY A 50 -6.36 11.74 5.74
C GLY A 50 -7.02 10.42 6.14
N ALA A 51 -8.35 10.45 6.34
CA ALA A 51 -9.11 9.30 6.82
C ALA A 51 -8.96 8.06 5.92
N LYS A 52 -9.09 8.22 4.59
CA LYS A 52 -9.02 7.10 3.62
C LYS A 52 -7.70 6.34 3.71
N ILE A 53 -6.57 7.04 3.57
CA ILE A 53 -5.25 6.42 3.65
C ILE A 53 -4.95 5.84 5.03
N THR A 54 -5.50 6.43 6.10
CA THR A 54 -5.38 5.88 7.45
C THR A 54 -6.09 4.52 7.56
N ILE A 55 -7.32 4.39 7.02
CA ILE A 55 -8.01 3.10 6.97
C ILE A 55 -7.27 2.11 6.07
N ASP A 56 -6.83 2.53 4.89
CA ASP A 56 -6.07 1.68 3.97
C ASP A 56 -4.76 1.18 4.59
N SER A 57 -4.11 1.99 5.41
CA SER A 57 -2.91 1.58 6.16
C SER A 57 -3.24 0.53 7.22
N ALA A 58 -4.40 0.67 7.88
CA ALA A 58 -4.87 -0.30 8.86
C ALA A 58 -5.25 -1.64 8.24
N THR A 59 -5.79 -1.65 7.02
CA THR A 59 -6.19 -2.87 6.29
C THR A 59 -5.05 -3.50 5.47
N LEU A 60 -3.89 -2.82 5.37
CA LEU A 60 -2.82 -3.07 4.40
C LEU A 60 -3.21 -2.86 2.92
N MET A 61 -4.39 -2.32 2.62
CA MET A 61 -4.73 -1.93 1.25
C MET A 61 -3.79 -0.84 0.72
N ASN A 62 -3.33 0.10 1.55
CA ASN A 62 -2.38 1.14 1.13
C ASN A 62 -1.12 0.49 0.55
N LYS A 63 -0.61 -0.52 1.26
CA LYS A 63 0.56 -1.28 0.81
C LYS A 63 0.26 -2.08 -0.46
N GLY A 64 -0.95 -2.64 -0.59
CA GLY A 64 -1.40 -3.29 -1.82
C GLY A 64 -1.42 -2.36 -3.04
N LEU A 65 -1.89 -1.13 -2.88
CA LEU A 65 -1.87 -0.11 -3.93
C LEU A 65 -0.42 0.28 -4.30
N GLU A 66 0.44 0.45 -3.30
CA GLU A 66 1.87 0.74 -3.50
C GLU A 66 2.63 -0.41 -4.20
N VAL A 67 2.22 -1.66 -4.00
CA VAL A 67 2.76 -2.83 -4.74
C VAL A 67 2.45 -2.71 -6.23
N ILE A 68 1.20 -2.41 -6.58
CA ILE A 68 0.78 -2.18 -7.97
C ILE A 68 1.52 -0.97 -8.55
N GLU A 69 1.59 0.12 -7.80
CA GLU A 69 2.30 1.35 -8.21
C GLU A 69 3.78 1.08 -8.48
N ALA A 70 4.49 0.41 -7.56
CA ALA A 70 5.91 0.11 -7.70
C ALA A 70 6.19 -0.73 -8.94
N LYS A 71 5.34 -1.73 -9.23
CA LYS A 71 5.44 -2.53 -10.45
C LYS A 71 5.43 -1.66 -11.70
N TRP A 72 4.50 -0.71 -11.77
CA TRP A 72 4.34 0.17 -12.94
C TRP A 72 5.42 1.24 -13.02
N LEU A 73 5.72 1.93 -11.92
CA LEU A 73 6.70 3.03 -11.90
C LEU A 73 8.12 2.57 -12.17
N PHE A 74 8.47 1.35 -11.78
CA PHE A 74 9.83 0.81 -11.91
C PHE A 74 9.93 -0.35 -12.91
N SER A 75 8.89 -0.58 -13.73
CA SER A 75 8.87 -1.60 -14.79
C SER A 75 9.24 -3.01 -14.30
N LEU A 76 8.69 -3.42 -13.17
CA LEU A 76 9.02 -4.68 -12.51
C LEU A 76 8.12 -5.83 -12.99
N ALA A 77 8.63 -7.05 -12.95
CA ALA A 77 7.81 -8.27 -12.97
C ALA A 77 7.08 -8.45 -11.63
N ASN A 78 6.03 -9.27 -11.61
CA ASN A 78 5.18 -9.44 -10.43
C ASN A 78 5.97 -10.01 -9.23
N GLU A 79 6.91 -10.92 -9.50
CA GLU A 79 7.72 -11.64 -8.53
C GLU A 79 8.82 -10.75 -7.93
N GLN A 80 9.08 -9.59 -8.54
CA GLN A 80 10.10 -8.63 -8.11
C GLN A 80 9.56 -7.63 -7.08
N VAL A 81 8.29 -7.71 -6.65
CA VAL A 81 7.71 -6.79 -5.66
C VAL A 81 7.34 -7.53 -4.38
N ASP A 82 8.10 -7.27 -3.32
CA ASP A 82 7.94 -7.91 -2.01
C ASP A 82 7.54 -6.90 -0.94
N VAL A 83 6.90 -7.38 0.12
CA VAL A 83 6.42 -6.56 1.25
C VAL A 83 6.94 -7.13 2.56
N VAL A 84 7.56 -6.27 3.37
CA VAL A 84 7.96 -6.59 4.74
C VAL A 84 7.35 -5.59 5.71
N VAL A 85 6.96 -6.06 6.90
CA VAL A 85 6.48 -5.17 7.96
C VAL A 85 7.68 -4.64 8.75
N HIS A 86 7.80 -3.32 8.79
CA HIS A 86 8.81 -2.57 9.52
C HIS A 86 8.12 -1.51 10.43
N PRO A 87 7.81 -1.86 11.69
CA PRO A 87 6.97 -1.04 12.57
C PRO A 87 7.53 0.36 12.85
N GLN A 88 8.85 0.52 12.84
CA GLN A 88 9.50 1.82 13.11
C GLN A 88 9.36 2.80 11.95
N SER A 89 9.04 2.32 10.74
CA SER A 89 8.89 3.15 9.52
C SER A 89 10.11 4.03 9.21
N ILE A 90 11.31 3.63 9.64
CA ILE A 90 12.57 4.33 9.38
C ILE A 90 13.17 3.91 8.04
N VAL A 91 13.21 2.60 7.76
CA VAL A 91 13.52 2.09 6.42
C VAL A 91 12.26 2.23 5.58
N HIS A 92 12.27 3.11 4.57
CA HIS A 92 11.08 3.41 3.77
C HIS A 92 10.87 2.45 2.60
N SER A 93 11.94 1.90 2.03
CA SER A 93 11.94 0.78 1.06
C SER A 93 13.38 0.35 0.80
N LEU A 94 13.54 -0.84 0.22
CA LEU A 94 14.83 -1.39 -0.23
C LEU A 94 14.76 -1.79 -1.70
N VAL A 95 15.92 -1.80 -2.36
CA VAL A 95 16.14 -2.42 -3.67
C VAL A 95 17.27 -3.42 -3.52
N GLN A 96 17.01 -4.66 -3.90
CA GLN A 96 17.99 -5.72 -4.04
C GLN A 96 18.41 -5.83 -5.51
N PHE A 97 19.70 -6.02 -5.72
CA PHE A 97 20.32 -6.16 -7.03
C PHE A 97 20.83 -7.58 -7.26
N GLU A 98 21.12 -7.94 -8.52
CA GLU A 98 21.49 -9.33 -8.91
C GLU A 98 22.81 -9.82 -8.30
N ASP A 99 23.66 -8.92 -7.80
CA ASP A 99 24.86 -9.26 -7.04
C ASP A 99 24.58 -9.60 -5.55
N GLY A 100 23.32 -9.58 -5.14
CA GLY A 100 22.85 -9.80 -3.78
C GLY A 100 22.99 -8.59 -2.85
N SER A 101 23.46 -7.44 -3.35
CA SER A 101 23.53 -6.21 -2.57
C SER A 101 22.14 -5.58 -2.38
N LEU A 102 21.94 -4.91 -1.25
CA LEU A 102 20.71 -4.17 -0.96
C LEU A 102 21.03 -2.70 -0.69
N LYS A 103 20.28 -1.80 -1.32
CA LYS A 103 20.22 -0.38 -0.96
C LYS A 103 18.90 -0.07 -0.29
N ALA A 104 18.98 0.49 0.90
CA ALA A 104 17.83 0.98 1.65
C ALA A 104 17.87 2.50 1.76
N GLN A 105 16.72 3.15 1.65
CA GLN A 105 16.59 4.56 1.99
C GLN A 105 15.95 4.70 3.37
N LEU A 106 16.67 5.39 4.27
CA LEU A 106 16.28 5.61 5.65
C LEU A 106 15.96 7.09 5.90
N GLY A 107 15.01 7.34 6.79
CA GLY A 107 14.65 8.69 7.22
C GLY A 107 13.66 8.65 8.38
N LEU A 108 13.48 9.80 9.04
CA LEU A 108 12.33 9.97 9.92
C LEU A 108 11.05 9.96 9.06
N PRO A 109 9.91 9.47 9.58
CA PRO A 109 8.65 9.44 8.85
C PRO A 109 8.09 10.86 8.68
N ASP A 110 8.65 11.61 7.73
CA ASP A 110 8.25 12.97 7.36
C ASP A 110 8.19 13.10 5.83
N MET A 111 6.99 13.37 5.31
CA MET A 111 6.73 13.50 3.87
C MET A 111 7.44 14.70 3.23
N LYS A 112 7.92 15.67 4.02
CA LYS A 112 8.71 16.79 3.47
C LYS A 112 9.96 16.30 2.74
N LEU A 113 10.58 15.21 3.19
CA LEU A 113 11.79 14.65 2.56
C LEU A 113 11.53 14.11 1.14
N PRO A 114 10.59 13.16 0.92
CA PRO A 114 10.28 12.69 -0.43
C PRO A 114 9.70 13.79 -1.33
N ILE A 115 8.89 14.70 -0.80
CA ILE A 115 8.36 15.85 -1.57
C ILE A 115 9.50 16.75 -2.05
N GLN A 116 10.42 17.12 -1.16
CA GLN A 116 11.58 17.94 -1.52
C GLN A 116 12.47 17.23 -2.56
N TYR A 117 12.67 15.93 -2.43
CA TYR A 117 13.45 15.17 -3.39
C TYR A 117 12.79 15.16 -4.77
N ALA A 118 11.47 14.96 -4.85
CA ALA A 118 10.74 15.00 -6.11
C ALA A 118 10.82 16.37 -6.82
N LEU A 119 10.75 17.47 -6.07
CA LEU A 119 10.84 18.83 -6.61
C LEU A 119 12.26 19.25 -6.98
N GLY A 120 13.27 18.75 -6.26
CA GLY A 120 14.67 19.14 -6.44
C GLY A 120 15.46 18.21 -7.38
N TYR A 121 14.92 17.03 -7.70
CA TYR A 121 15.64 16.00 -8.46
C TYR A 121 16.22 16.55 -9.78
N PRO A 122 17.48 16.23 -10.13
CA PRO A 122 18.39 15.30 -9.45
C PRO A 122 19.16 15.90 -8.25
N ALA A 123 19.04 17.20 -8.00
CA ALA A 123 19.73 17.85 -6.90
C ALA A 123 19.08 17.56 -5.55
N ARG A 124 19.90 17.54 -4.49
CA ARG A 124 19.40 17.53 -3.11
C ARG A 124 19.40 18.95 -2.56
N LEU A 125 18.22 19.44 -2.20
CA LEU A 125 18.07 20.75 -1.58
C LEU A 125 18.43 20.68 -0.09
N ARG A 126 19.18 21.67 0.40
CA ARG A 126 19.49 21.81 1.83
C ARG A 126 18.23 22.22 2.60
N ASN A 127 18.02 21.61 3.76
CA ASN A 127 16.94 21.96 4.71
C ASN A 127 17.45 21.89 6.16
N ASP A 128 16.60 22.27 7.10
CA ASP A 128 16.78 22.23 8.55
C ASP A 128 15.83 21.25 9.26
N PHE A 129 15.26 20.30 8.52
CA PHE A 129 14.37 19.29 9.08
C PHE A 129 15.08 18.41 10.12
N PRO A 130 14.34 17.81 11.07
CA PRO A 130 14.90 16.90 12.07
C PRO A 130 15.80 15.83 11.43
N ARG A 131 16.91 15.52 12.10
CA ARG A 131 17.89 14.54 11.63
C ARG A 131 17.69 13.21 12.33
N PHE A 132 17.77 12.13 11.55
CA PHE A 132 17.78 10.77 12.08
C PHE A 132 19.02 10.55 12.95
N SER A 133 18.86 9.78 14.03
CA SER A 133 19.95 9.37 14.92
C SER A 133 19.81 7.91 15.30
N PHE A 134 20.82 7.09 15.01
CA PHE A 134 20.85 5.67 15.40
C PHE A 134 20.73 5.47 16.91
N SER A 135 21.21 6.42 17.72
CA SER A 135 21.05 6.34 19.18
C SER A 135 19.59 6.47 19.64
N GLN A 136 18.73 7.14 18.87
CA GLN A 136 17.29 7.27 19.16
C GLN A 136 16.49 6.09 18.60
N TYR A 137 17.02 5.40 17.59
CA TYR A 137 16.41 4.23 16.95
C TYR A 137 17.39 3.04 16.96
N PRO A 138 17.74 2.52 18.16
CA PRO A 138 18.77 1.48 18.30
C PRO A 138 18.33 0.11 17.75
N THR A 139 17.04 -0.05 17.41
CA THR A 139 16.49 -1.31 16.93
C THR A 139 15.56 -1.06 15.75
N LEU A 140 15.83 -1.77 14.66
CA LEU A 140 14.98 -1.82 13.48
C LEU A 140 14.55 -3.29 13.32
N THR A 141 13.24 -3.54 13.34
CA THR A 141 12.69 -4.91 13.23
C THR A 141 11.98 -5.10 11.91
N PHE A 142 11.99 -6.34 11.41
CA PHE A 142 11.37 -6.75 10.17
C PHE A 142 10.62 -8.06 10.38
N GLU A 143 9.40 -8.17 9.88
CA GLU A 143 8.58 -9.37 9.97
C GLU A 143 7.74 -9.57 8.71
N ALA A 144 7.32 -10.80 8.42
CA ALA A 144 6.44 -11.08 7.30
C ALA A 144 5.03 -10.51 7.55
N PRO A 145 4.33 -10.00 6.51
CA PRO A 145 2.95 -9.57 6.65
C PRO A 145 2.01 -10.76 6.92
N ASP A 146 1.01 -10.57 7.79
CA ASP A 146 -0.05 -11.56 8.00
C ASP A 146 -1.09 -11.47 6.86
N LEU A 147 -0.86 -12.27 5.83
CA LEU A 147 -1.71 -12.34 4.64
C LEU A 147 -3.06 -13.03 4.88
N ALA A 148 -3.17 -13.84 5.93
CA ALA A 148 -4.41 -14.56 6.25
C ALA A 148 -5.43 -13.60 6.88
N THR A 149 -4.97 -12.76 7.80
CA THR A 149 -5.81 -11.77 8.47
C THR A 149 -6.06 -10.53 7.60
N PHE A 150 -5.01 -9.97 6.99
CA PHE A 150 -5.09 -8.74 6.20
C PHE A 150 -5.26 -9.03 4.70
N ARG A 151 -6.45 -9.56 4.36
CA ARG A 151 -6.79 -10.05 3.00
C ARG A 151 -6.71 -9.03 1.87
N HIS A 152 -6.66 -7.72 2.17
CA HIS A 152 -6.53 -6.68 1.15
C HIS A 152 -5.21 -6.78 0.38
N LEU A 153 -4.11 -7.15 1.05
CA LEU A 153 -2.81 -7.26 0.40
C LEU A 153 -2.77 -8.43 -0.62
N PRO A 154 -3.23 -9.65 -0.31
CA PRO A 154 -3.42 -10.71 -1.32
C PRO A 154 -4.32 -10.31 -2.49
N LEU A 155 -5.41 -9.56 -2.25
CA LEU A 155 -6.29 -9.07 -3.32
C LEU A 155 -5.55 -8.12 -4.28
N ALA A 156 -4.69 -7.25 -3.74
CA ALA A 156 -3.87 -6.36 -4.54
C ALA A 156 -2.81 -7.12 -5.35
N TYR A 157 -2.14 -8.13 -4.77
CA TYR A 157 -1.25 -9.03 -5.52
C TYR A 157 -1.99 -9.73 -6.67
N GLY A 158 -3.20 -10.24 -6.41
CA GLY A 158 -4.03 -10.86 -7.46
C GLY A 158 -4.42 -9.88 -8.57
N ALA A 159 -4.80 -8.64 -8.22
CA ALA A 159 -5.10 -7.60 -9.20
C ALA A 159 -3.87 -7.18 -10.02
N MET A 160 -2.71 -7.07 -9.38
CA MET A 160 -1.42 -6.80 -10.02
C MET A 160 -1.07 -7.87 -11.05
N GLN A 161 -1.20 -9.15 -10.66
CA GLN A 161 -0.90 -10.30 -11.53
C GLN A 161 -1.89 -10.40 -12.70
N ARG A 162 -3.18 -10.16 -12.45
CA ARG A 162 -4.22 -10.20 -13.48
C ARG A 162 -4.04 -9.11 -14.52
N GLY A 163 -3.56 -7.92 -14.13
CA GLY A 163 -3.37 -6.79 -15.03
C GLY A 163 -4.69 -6.20 -15.53
N GLY A 164 -4.63 -5.52 -16.69
CA GLY A 164 -5.79 -4.90 -17.34
C GLY A 164 -6.58 -3.99 -16.40
N SER A 165 -7.90 -4.19 -16.37
CA SER A 165 -8.85 -3.41 -15.55
C SER A 165 -8.90 -3.80 -14.06
N ALA A 166 -8.20 -4.86 -13.62
CA ALA A 166 -8.37 -5.40 -12.27
C ALA A 166 -7.98 -4.42 -11.15
N ALA A 167 -6.89 -3.67 -11.32
CA ALA A 167 -6.47 -2.65 -10.35
C ALA A 167 -7.47 -1.49 -10.24
N CYS A 168 -8.16 -1.16 -11.33
CA CYS A 168 -9.23 -0.14 -11.33
C CYS A 168 -10.42 -0.62 -10.48
N VAL A 169 -10.86 -1.87 -10.68
CA VAL A 169 -11.93 -2.48 -9.86
C VAL A 169 -11.54 -2.52 -8.39
N LEU A 170 -10.31 -2.96 -8.10
CA LEU A 170 -9.76 -3.01 -6.73
C LEU A 170 -9.84 -1.65 -6.03
N ASN A 171 -9.32 -0.59 -6.68
CA ASN A 171 -9.31 0.75 -6.10
C ASN A 171 -10.73 1.30 -5.91
N ALA A 172 -11.57 1.22 -6.94
CA ALA A 172 -12.94 1.75 -6.91
C ALA A 172 -13.80 1.06 -5.84
N ALA A 173 -13.72 -0.26 -5.74
CA ALA A 173 -14.42 -1.02 -4.71
C ALA A 173 -13.90 -0.69 -3.30
N ASN A 174 -12.57 -0.55 -3.14
CA ASN A 174 -11.98 -0.19 -1.86
C ASN A 174 -12.43 1.19 -1.38
N GLU A 175 -12.48 2.20 -2.26
CA GLU A 175 -12.97 3.53 -1.89
C GLU A 175 -14.41 3.49 -1.35
N VAL A 176 -15.29 2.71 -1.99
CA VAL A 176 -16.67 2.54 -1.54
C VAL A 176 -16.73 1.78 -0.22
N ALA A 177 -15.95 0.71 -0.05
CA ALA A 177 -15.88 -0.07 1.17
C ALA A 177 -15.37 0.76 2.36
N VAL A 178 -14.31 1.55 2.18
CA VAL A 178 -13.77 2.45 3.20
C VAL A 178 -14.79 3.53 3.58
N ALA A 179 -15.46 4.14 2.59
CA ALA A 179 -16.50 5.12 2.85
C ALA A 179 -17.66 4.52 3.67
N ALA A 180 -18.06 3.28 3.35
CA ALA A 180 -19.07 2.56 4.10
C ALA A 180 -18.62 2.21 5.53
N PHE A 181 -17.37 1.81 5.73
CA PHE A 181 -16.82 1.53 7.07
C PHE A 181 -16.79 2.79 7.94
N LEU A 182 -16.42 3.93 7.37
CA LEU A 182 -16.45 5.23 8.06
C LEU A 182 -17.88 5.68 8.43
N GLN A 183 -18.90 5.14 7.74
CA GLN A 183 -20.32 5.33 8.03
C GLN A 183 -20.93 4.18 8.85
N ASP A 184 -20.11 3.29 9.40
CA ASP A 184 -20.53 2.13 10.20
C ASP A 184 -21.47 1.14 9.45
N LYS A 185 -21.41 1.11 8.11
CA LYS A 185 -22.25 0.26 7.24
C LYS A 185 -21.62 -1.08 6.87
N VAL A 186 -20.32 -1.23 7.08
CA VAL A 186 -19.59 -2.49 6.88
C VAL A 186 -18.56 -2.63 7.99
N SER A 187 -18.27 -3.86 8.40
CA SER A 187 -17.23 -4.14 9.40
C SER A 187 -15.82 -3.98 8.81
N PHE A 188 -14.82 -3.86 9.67
CA PHE A 188 -13.42 -3.74 9.26
C PHE A 188 -12.97 -4.89 8.35
N LEU A 189 -13.29 -6.14 8.75
CA LEU A 189 -12.96 -7.33 7.95
C LEU A 189 -13.85 -7.46 6.70
N GLY A 190 -15.10 -7.02 6.78
CA GLY A 190 -16.05 -7.09 5.66
C GLY A 190 -15.68 -6.22 4.46
N MET A 191 -14.83 -5.20 4.63
CA MET A 191 -14.31 -4.41 3.52
C MET A 191 -13.57 -5.29 2.48
N ALA A 192 -12.78 -6.26 2.94
CA ALA A 192 -12.06 -7.16 2.04
C ALA A 192 -13.03 -8.03 1.22
N ASP A 193 -14.14 -8.44 1.82
CA ASP A 193 -15.16 -9.25 1.15
C ASP A 193 -15.86 -8.45 0.04
N VAL A 194 -16.19 -7.19 0.29
CA VAL A 194 -16.77 -6.30 -0.74
C VAL A 194 -15.82 -6.16 -1.93
N VAL A 195 -14.54 -5.93 -1.67
CA VAL A 195 -13.52 -5.79 -2.73
C VAL A 195 -13.35 -7.10 -3.51
N ALA A 196 -13.28 -8.24 -2.82
CA ALA A 196 -13.15 -9.56 -3.45
C ALA A 196 -14.35 -9.89 -4.36
N GLU A 197 -15.57 -9.62 -3.89
CA GLU A 197 -16.80 -9.80 -4.68
C GLU A 197 -16.83 -8.91 -5.92
N CYS A 198 -16.36 -7.66 -5.82
CA CYS A 198 -16.27 -6.76 -6.99
C CYS A 198 -15.30 -7.30 -8.05
N LEU A 199 -14.13 -7.79 -7.63
CA LEU A 199 -13.14 -8.39 -8.54
C LEU A 199 -13.66 -9.65 -9.27
N GLY A 200 -14.62 -10.36 -8.67
CA GLY A 200 -15.28 -11.52 -9.26
C GLY A 200 -16.49 -11.19 -10.15
N ARG A 201 -17.18 -10.07 -9.91
CA ARG A 201 -18.45 -9.71 -10.57
C ARG A 201 -18.29 -8.68 -11.68
N VAL A 202 -17.37 -7.73 -11.56
CA VAL A 202 -17.16 -6.68 -12.56
C VAL A 202 -16.47 -7.29 -13.79
N PRO A 203 -16.98 -7.05 -15.02
CA PRO A 203 -16.38 -7.58 -16.23
C PRO A 203 -14.90 -7.20 -16.37
N TYR A 204 -14.07 -8.18 -16.70
CA TYR A 204 -12.64 -7.96 -16.90
C TYR A 204 -12.32 -7.59 -18.34
N LEU A 205 -11.60 -6.48 -18.47
CA LEU A 205 -10.99 -6.00 -19.70
C LEU A 205 -9.48 -6.17 -19.62
N ALA A 206 -8.89 -6.90 -20.57
CA ALA A 206 -7.46 -7.16 -20.62
C ALA A 206 -6.64 -5.96 -21.13
N ALA A 207 -7.19 -5.21 -22.07
CA ALA A 207 -6.57 -4.02 -22.66
C ALA A 207 -7.55 -2.84 -22.63
N PRO A 208 -7.85 -2.28 -21.44
CA PRO A 208 -8.79 -1.17 -21.29
C PRO A 208 -8.25 0.13 -21.90
N THR A 209 -9.13 0.86 -22.58
CA THR A 209 -8.93 2.27 -22.93
C THR A 209 -9.21 3.18 -21.72
N LEU A 210 -8.95 4.49 -21.86
CA LEU A 210 -9.30 5.46 -20.81
C LEU A 210 -10.81 5.49 -20.54
N ALA A 211 -11.64 5.40 -21.58
CA ALA A 211 -13.09 5.36 -21.43
C ALA A 211 -13.54 4.08 -20.72
N ASP A 212 -12.88 2.95 -21.03
CA ASP A 212 -13.14 1.68 -20.35
C ASP A 212 -12.81 1.75 -18.85
N TYR A 213 -11.73 2.44 -18.46
CA TYR A 213 -11.42 2.66 -17.04
C TYR A 213 -12.49 3.48 -16.33
N ALA A 214 -13.00 4.55 -16.95
CA ALA A 214 -14.09 5.33 -16.37
C ALA A 214 -15.37 4.49 -16.19
N ALA A 215 -15.71 3.66 -17.19
CA ALA A 215 -16.84 2.75 -17.11
C ALA A 215 -16.63 1.64 -16.06
N THR A 216 -15.41 1.09 -15.97
CA THR A 216 -15.02 0.08 -14.98
C THR A 216 -15.11 0.63 -13.55
N ASP A 217 -14.59 1.84 -13.31
CA ASP A 217 -14.70 2.50 -12.01
C ASP A 217 -16.17 2.70 -11.61
N ALA A 218 -17.00 3.24 -12.51
CA ALA A 218 -18.42 3.46 -12.26
C ALA A 218 -19.16 2.14 -11.94
N GLU A 219 -18.90 1.08 -12.71
CA GLU A 219 -19.51 -0.22 -12.48
C GLU A 219 -19.03 -0.87 -11.18
N ALA A 220 -17.73 -0.81 -10.88
CA ALA A 220 -17.18 -1.32 -9.62
C ALA A 220 -17.80 -0.61 -8.41
N ARG A 221 -17.99 0.72 -8.49
CA ARG A 221 -18.68 1.47 -7.43
C ARG A 221 -20.13 1.05 -7.29
N ARG A 222 -20.85 0.86 -8.40
CA ARG A 222 -22.25 0.40 -8.40
C ARG A 222 -22.38 -0.98 -7.77
N VAL A 223 -21.53 -1.93 -8.16
CA VAL A 223 -21.50 -3.29 -7.60
C VAL A 223 -21.15 -3.25 -6.10
N ALA A 224 -20.10 -2.52 -5.72
CA ALA A 224 -19.70 -2.37 -4.31
C ALA A 224 -20.84 -1.80 -3.45
N ALA A 225 -21.51 -0.75 -3.91
CA ALA A 225 -22.64 -0.14 -3.22
C ALA A 225 -23.81 -1.13 -3.03
N GLY A 226 -24.09 -1.98 -4.03
CA GLY A 226 -25.11 -3.02 -3.93
C GLY A 226 -24.78 -4.17 -2.97
N LEU A 227 -23.50 -4.35 -2.62
CA LEU A 227 -23.04 -5.36 -1.65
C LEU A 227 -23.13 -4.85 -0.20
N ILE A 228 -23.13 -3.53 0.00
CA ILE A 228 -23.24 -2.91 1.32
C ILE A 228 -24.73 -2.85 1.67
N LYS A 229 -25.15 -3.69 2.61
CA LYS A 229 -26.53 -3.69 3.13
C LYS A 229 -26.80 -2.36 3.86
N ASN A 230 -28.00 -1.80 3.66
CA ASN A 230 -28.51 -0.71 4.48
C ASN A 230 -28.71 -1.15 5.94
#